data_AF-A0A087CA76-F1
#
_entry.id   AF-A0A087CA76-F1
#
_cell.length_a   1.000
_cell.length_b   1.000
_cell.length_c   1.000
_cell.angle_alpha   90.00
_cell.angle_beta   90.00
_cell.angle_gamma   90.00
#
_symmetry.space_group_name_H-M   'P 1'
#
loop_
_entity.id
_entity.type
_entity.pdbx_description
1 polymer ?
#
loop_
_entity_poly.entity_id
_entity_poly.type
_entity_poly.pdbx_seq_one_letter_code
_entity_poly.pdbx_strand_id
1 'polypeptide(L)'
;MFSGLLSFFVLFSYKQYAPVGPSWHVEMLDGDASGQIPVVRVNKTIMSYGREHGIDVVRRVADADNPRTVAHLYVVSSSGDSFARQWLKSGYNGFNPSMSYHIYAARESADTRASGEYFISGSEADARGLIRMLNAFGYITANFQSVTEPSVVLGLLGTAGLSLMAAPLTVLILLVSLVAVGVAANNRGYAIQRLQGRRRTEAFILDVSASGMWYMETLGAFMVLGVAGSFLYNHWHQLGMWLLLWLISSAIGVLIALVTHIITLVVVWHSPLHQAVKGAGSSRWILTAMYMVRILSLFMVFAVSSLAISDAVVLVKAQQRYDLWSGATRLSRISLGGGTFSAGGQVDMKTTFARVGSWERDLNRQGKLLIAVANPRSGMSNNKDLTVHGRPRDVLYINDAYLRAQNVTDSRGMRIRAPQDRTGVGIVIPQSYMDESAHITRAIDRDMKSRGQYSDIIPNATPHLDIITATSGQRRFTYTAADISAIPGGYQPESVIQDPIMVVLPNDTPFLPSGDYYGYTTWGSILALDTRQAISDTTIRPQLTRDVLGISPAAEYAAGNLATAHLSLATSILNVLLGCRPPSSRPLAWR
;
A
#
# COMPACT_ATOMS: atom_id res chain seq x y z
N MET A 1 7.57 -1.20 -31.21
CA MET A 1 6.82 -2.07 -30.28
C MET A 1 7.29 -1.95 -28.83
N PHE A 2 8.53 -2.35 -28.49
CA PHE A 2 9.00 -2.34 -27.10
C PHE A 2 8.86 -0.98 -26.42
N SER A 3 9.31 0.11 -27.06
CA SER A 3 9.19 1.45 -26.49
C SER A 3 7.74 1.81 -26.15
N GLY A 4 6.76 1.41 -26.96
CA GLY A 4 5.34 1.66 -26.69
C GLY A 4 4.80 0.82 -25.52
N LEU A 5 5.26 -0.44 -25.39
CA LEU A 5 4.97 -1.29 -24.24
C LEU A 5 5.61 -0.74 -22.96
N LEU A 6 6.89 -0.37 -23.01
CA LEU A 6 7.60 0.26 -21.90
C LEU A 6 6.86 1.51 -21.41
N SER A 7 6.44 2.38 -22.33
CA SER A 7 5.69 3.58 -21.99
C SER A 7 4.31 3.28 -21.42
N PHE A 8 3.64 2.25 -21.92
CA PHE A 8 2.41 1.74 -21.31
C PHE A 8 2.67 1.32 -19.86
N PHE A 9 3.75 0.60 -19.57
CA PHE A 9 4.04 0.10 -18.22
C PHE A 9 4.52 1.16 -17.26
N VAL A 10 5.38 2.07 -17.72
CA VAL A 10 5.76 3.24 -16.94
C VAL A 10 4.50 4.01 -16.57
N LEU A 11 3.59 4.27 -17.51
CA LEU A 11 2.37 5.01 -17.21
C LEU A 11 1.38 4.22 -16.34
N PHE A 12 1.21 2.92 -16.59
CA PHE A 12 0.37 2.04 -15.78
C PHE A 12 0.86 1.95 -14.34
N SER A 13 2.18 1.80 -14.14
CA SER A 13 2.82 1.70 -12.83
C SER A 13 2.87 3.04 -12.12
N TYR A 14 3.10 4.13 -12.87
CA TYR A 14 3.04 5.48 -12.33
C TYR A 14 1.68 5.78 -11.69
N LYS A 15 0.57 5.31 -12.29
CA LYS A 15 -0.77 5.50 -11.73
C LYS A 15 -1.03 4.80 -10.40
N GLN A 16 -0.25 3.78 -10.10
CA GLN A 16 -0.28 3.11 -8.80
C GLN A 16 0.25 4.06 -7.74
N TYR A 17 1.31 4.76 -8.09
CA TYR A 17 2.02 5.66 -7.21
C TYR A 17 1.34 7.03 -7.09
N ALA A 18 0.97 7.67 -8.20
CA ALA A 18 0.36 8.99 -8.19
C ALA A 18 -0.62 9.19 -9.37
N PRO A 19 -1.70 9.98 -9.18
CA PRO A 19 -2.43 10.50 -10.33
C PRO A 19 -1.55 11.45 -11.15
N VAL A 20 -1.85 11.66 -12.44
CA VAL A 20 -1.06 12.59 -13.29
C VAL A 20 -1.56 14.01 -13.07
N GLY A 21 -0.65 14.93 -12.76
CA GLY A 21 -0.97 16.34 -12.52
C GLY A 21 -0.19 16.92 -11.33
N PRO A 22 -0.26 16.30 -10.15
CA PRO A 22 0.52 16.72 -8.98
C PRO A 22 2.04 16.64 -9.20
N SER A 23 2.79 17.41 -8.40
CA SER A 23 4.25 17.46 -8.43
C SER A 23 4.89 16.73 -7.25
N TRP A 24 4.17 16.58 -6.14
CA TRP A 24 4.70 16.03 -4.90
C TRP A 24 3.75 14.99 -4.31
N HIS A 25 4.32 13.95 -3.70
CA HIS A 25 3.62 12.97 -2.89
C HIS A 25 4.09 13.08 -1.45
N VAL A 26 3.14 13.11 -0.54
CA VAL A 26 3.37 13.24 0.90
C VAL A 26 2.51 12.23 1.62
N GLU A 27 3.15 11.39 2.43
CA GLU A 27 2.44 10.47 3.32
C GLU A 27 2.49 11.01 4.75
N MET A 28 1.31 11.25 5.33
CA MET A 28 1.12 11.80 6.66
C MET A 28 0.58 10.73 7.61
N LEU A 29 1.33 10.48 8.68
CA LEU A 29 0.92 9.63 9.80
C LEU A 29 0.48 10.49 10.98
N ASP A 30 -0.34 9.92 11.85
CA ASP A 30 -0.59 10.54 13.14
C ASP A 30 0.70 10.49 13.97
N GLY A 31 1.05 11.63 14.57
CA GLY A 31 2.11 11.70 15.57
C GLY A 31 1.55 11.93 16.97
N ASP A 32 2.45 11.93 17.95
CA ASP A 32 2.15 12.07 19.37
C ASP A 32 1.48 13.40 19.77
N ALA A 33 1.40 14.37 18.85
CA ALA A 33 0.75 15.66 19.10
C ALA A 33 -0.39 15.97 18.10
N SER A 34 -0.65 15.07 17.13
CA SER A 34 -1.70 15.24 16.09
C SER A 34 -3.08 15.51 16.69
N GLY A 35 -3.28 15.06 17.93
CA GLY A 35 -4.46 15.16 18.80
C GLY A 35 -4.73 16.46 19.52
N GLN A 36 -3.91 17.49 19.33
CA GLN A 36 -4.11 18.73 20.10
C GLN A 36 -5.07 19.68 19.40
N ILE A 37 -5.33 19.47 18.12
CA ILE A 37 -6.08 20.38 17.27
C ILE A 37 -7.21 19.60 16.58
N PRO A 38 -8.47 20.07 16.67
CA PRO A 38 -9.58 19.39 16.02
C PRO A 38 -9.37 19.15 14.54
N VAL A 39 -9.68 17.94 14.07
CA VAL A 39 -9.45 17.54 12.67
C VAL A 39 -10.14 18.46 11.67
N VAL A 40 -11.34 18.95 11.99
CA VAL A 40 -12.07 19.92 11.18
C VAL A 40 -11.26 21.20 10.98
N ARG A 41 -10.54 21.65 12.03
CA ARG A 41 -9.66 22.81 11.97
C ARG A 41 -8.41 22.51 11.14
N VAL A 42 -7.83 21.33 11.28
CA VAL A 42 -6.69 20.88 10.46
C VAL A 42 -7.09 20.87 8.98
N ASN A 43 -8.16 20.17 8.61
CA ASN A 43 -8.66 20.09 7.24
C ASN A 43 -9.05 21.47 6.69
N LYS A 44 -9.67 22.34 7.51
CA LYS A 44 -9.93 23.73 7.13
C LYS A 44 -8.65 24.51 6.83
N THR A 45 -7.59 24.28 7.60
CA THR A 45 -6.29 24.93 7.40
C THR A 45 -5.60 24.41 6.14
N ILE A 46 -5.65 23.10 5.85
CA ILE A 46 -5.17 22.54 4.57
C ILE A 46 -5.89 23.21 3.39
N MET A 47 -7.22 23.32 3.48
CA MET A 47 -8.02 23.99 2.45
C MET A 47 -7.67 25.46 2.28
N SER A 48 -7.44 26.20 3.38
CA SER A 48 -7.05 27.60 3.31
C SER A 48 -5.64 27.77 2.76
N TYR A 49 -4.70 26.93 3.17
CA TYR A 49 -3.33 26.94 2.66
C TYR A 49 -3.27 26.72 1.15
N GLY A 50 -4.02 25.73 0.64
CA GLY A 50 -4.14 25.48 -0.79
C GLY A 50 -4.63 26.71 -1.56
N ARG A 51 -5.67 27.39 -1.04
CA ARG A 51 -6.22 28.61 -1.66
C ARG A 51 -5.26 29.79 -1.58
N GLU A 52 -4.65 30.03 -0.42
CA GLU A 52 -3.78 31.17 -0.17
C GLU A 52 -2.47 31.10 -0.96
N HIS A 53 -1.92 29.90 -1.11
CA HIS A 53 -0.66 29.67 -1.83
C HIS A 53 -0.89 29.29 -3.31
N GLY A 54 -2.15 29.23 -3.75
CA GLY A 54 -2.47 28.90 -5.14
C GLY A 54 -2.06 27.48 -5.54
N ILE A 55 -2.06 26.54 -4.60
CA ILE A 55 -1.70 25.13 -4.85
C ILE A 55 -2.93 24.21 -4.76
N ASP A 56 -2.93 23.19 -5.62
CA ASP A 56 -3.85 22.09 -5.55
C ASP A 56 -3.36 21.07 -4.51
N VAL A 57 -4.28 20.62 -3.65
CA VAL A 57 -4.03 19.55 -2.68
C VAL A 57 -5.06 18.46 -2.90
N VAL A 58 -4.59 17.24 -3.16
CA VAL A 58 -5.46 16.08 -3.35
C VAL A 58 -5.14 15.06 -2.28
N ARG A 59 -6.16 14.60 -1.56
CA ARG A 59 -6.03 13.46 -0.67
C ARG A 59 -6.64 12.22 -1.32
N ARG A 60 -5.92 11.10 -1.33
CA ARG A 60 -6.39 9.82 -1.87
C ARG A 60 -6.83 8.90 -0.73
N VAL A 61 -7.99 8.26 -0.91
CA VAL A 61 -8.58 7.30 0.03
C VAL A 61 -9.11 6.10 -0.75
N ALA A 62 -8.75 4.88 -0.34
CA ALA A 62 -9.29 3.66 -0.96
C ALA A 62 -10.76 3.48 -0.59
N ASP A 63 -11.58 2.97 -1.52
CA ASP A 63 -12.95 2.59 -1.21
C ASP A 63 -12.98 1.37 -0.27
N ALA A 64 -13.80 1.42 0.78
CA ALA A 64 -13.85 0.34 1.77
C ALA A 64 -14.54 -0.92 1.22
N ASP A 65 -15.49 -0.76 0.30
CA ASP A 65 -16.29 -1.84 -0.27
C ASP A 65 -15.70 -2.39 -1.58
N ASN A 66 -15.02 -1.55 -2.36
CA ASN A 66 -14.45 -1.86 -3.67
C ASN A 66 -12.99 -1.36 -3.82
N PRO A 67 -12.06 -1.74 -2.92
CA PRO A 67 -10.70 -1.20 -2.92
C PRO A 67 -9.89 -1.48 -4.18
N ARG A 68 -10.19 -2.56 -4.89
CA ARG A 68 -9.44 -2.99 -6.08
C ARG A 68 -9.69 -2.11 -7.30
N THR A 69 -10.85 -1.44 -7.33
CA THR A 69 -11.36 -0.78 -8.52
C THR A 69 -11.86 0.63 -8.28
N VAL A 70 -11.95 1.11 -7.03
CA VAL A 70 -12.45 2.45 -6.70
C VAL A 70 -11.53 3.15 -5.70
N ALA A 71 -11.19 4.41 -6.01
CA ALA A 71 -10.54 5.33 -5.08
C ALA A 71 -11.29 6.67 -5.05
N HIS A 72 -11.32 7.28 -3.87
CA HIS A 72 -11.87 8.61 -3.65
C HIS A 72 -10.75 9.64 -3.59
N LEU A 73 -10.87 10.72 -4.36
CA LEU A 73 -9.93 11.84 -4.35
C LEU A 73 -10.65 13.07 -3.80
N TYR A 74 -10.18 13.57 -2.66
CA TYR A 74 -10.70 14.78 -2.03
C TYR A 74 -9.80 15.96 -2.39
N VAL A 75 -10.38 16.95 -3.06
CA VAL A 75 -9.61 17.94 -3.80
C VAL A 75 -9.80 19.35 -3.25
N VAL A 76 -8.69 20.02 -2.98
CA VAL A 76 -8.57 21.47 -2.84
C VAL A 76 -8.03 21.99 -4.15
N SER A 77 -8.82 22.80 -4.86
CA SER A 77 -8.37 23.46 -6.09
C SER A 77 -7.84 24.86 -5.80
N SER A 78 -6.71 25.22 -6.39
CA SER A 78 -6.26 26.60 -6.50
C SER A 78 -7.18 27.42 -7.41
N SER A 79 -7.11 28.75 -7.29
CA SER A 79 -7.82 29.65 -8.20
C SER A 79 -7.16 29.62 -9.59
N GLY A 80 -7.91 29.26 -10.65
CA GLY A 80 -7.43 29.23 -12.03
C GLY A 80 -7.90 27.99 -12.81
N ASP A 81 -7.24 27.66 -13.91
CA ASP A 81 -7.41 26.40 -14.68
C ASP A 81 -6.48 25.30 -14.15
N SER A 82 -6.57 25.01 -12.86
CA SER A 82 -5.74 23.99 -12.19
C SER A 82 -6.22 22.57 -12.50
N PHE A 83 -5.34 21.56 -12.36
CA PHE A 83 -5.74 20.17 -12.66
C PHE A 83 -6.84 19.71 -11.70
N ALA A 84 -6.80 20.14 -10.44
CA ALA A 84 -7.81 19.85 -9.44
C ALA A 84 -9.18 20.39 -9.85
N ARG A 85 -9.23 21.61 -10.41
CA ARG A 85 -10.48 22.20 -10.90
C ARG A 85 -11.02 21.46 -12.10
N GLN A 86 -10.14 21.03 -13.01
CA GLN A 86 -10.54 20.20 -14.14
C GLN A 86 -11.10 18.85 -13.67
N TRP A 87 -10.51 18.23 -12.65
CA TRP A 87 -11.01 16.99 -12.08
C TRP A 87 -12.38 17.16 -11.42
N LEU A 88 -12.60 18.26 -10.69
CA LEU A 88 -13.91 18.57 -10.12
C LEU A 88 -14.98 18.80 -11.20
N LYS A 89 -14.62 19.34 -12.36
CA LYS A 89 -15.56 19.63 -13.46
C LYS A 89 -15.87 18.41 -14.33
N SER A 90 -14.84 17.62 -14.65
CA SER A 90 -14.91 16.59 -15.70
C SER A 90 -14.57 15.19 -15.21
N GLY A 91 -14.32 15.02 -13.91
CA GLY A 91 -13.77 13.80 -13.34
C GLY A 91 -12.29 13.61 -13.67
N TYR A 92 -11.74 12.50 -13.22
CA TYR A 92 -10.37 12.11 -13.54
C TYR A 92 -10.37 10.75 -14.22
N ASN A 93 -10.05 10.76 -15.51
CA ASN A 93 -9.95 9.55 -16.30
C ASN A 93 -8.52 9.02 -16.28
N GLY A 94 -8.32 7.97 -15.48
CA GLY A 94 -7.05 7.28 -15.33
C GLY A 94 -6.58 6.59 -16.61
N PHE A 95 -5.28 6.27 -16.68
CA PHE A 95 -4.76 5.42 -17.76
C PHE A 95 -5.21 3.96 -17.59
N ASN A 96 -5.31 3.49 -16.34
CA ASN A 96 -5.80 2.16 -15.99
C ASN A 96 -7.33 2.16 -15.93
N PRO A 97 -8.03 1.49 -16.87
CA PRO A 97 -9.50 1.45 -16.90
C PRO A 97 -10.10 0.60 -15.78
N SER A 98 -9.31 -0.27 -15.15
CA SER A 98 -9.76 -1.08 -14.00
C SER A 98 -9.93 -0.27 -12.72
N MET A 99 -9.48 0.99 -12.70
CA MET A 99 -9.57 1.88 -11.53
C MET A 99 -10.45 3.09 -11.86
N SER A 100 -11.57 3.20 -11.16
CA SER A 100 -12.43 4.37 -11.13
C SER A 100 -12.00 5.33 -10.03
N TYR A 101 -12.00 6.62 -10.33
CA TYR A 101 -11.70 7.67 -9.37
C TYR A 101 -12.91 8.56 -9.18
N HIS A 102 -13.44 8.60 -7.96
CA HIS A 102 -14.52 9.50 -7.59
C HIS A 102 -13.93 10.76 -6.97
N ILE A 103 -14.28 11.92 -7.53
CA ILE A 103 -13.70 13.21 -7.16
C ILE A 103 -14.70 13.98 -6.31
N TYR A 104 -14.25 14.42 -5.14
CA TYR A 104 -15.05 15.20 -4.20
C TYR A 104 -14.34 16.49 -3.84
N ALA A 105 -15.11 17.49 -3.44
CA ALA A 105 -14.53 18.68 -2.84
C ALA A 105 -13.97 18.32 -1.46
N ALA A 106 -12.83 18.90 -1.06
CA ALA A 106 -12.19 18.60 0.23
C ALA A 106 -13.10 18.83 1.46
N ARG A 107 -14.13 19.68 1.33
CA ARG A 107 -15.15 19.89 2.38
C ARG A 107 -15.95 18.63 2.72
N GLU A 108 -16.07 17.70 1.79
CA GLU A 108 -16.80 16.44 1.97
C GLU A 108 -16.02 15.45 2.85
N SER A 109 -14.70 15.67 2.98
CA SER A 109 -13.81 14.95 3.92
C SER A 109 -13.50 15.73 5.19
N ALA A 110 -14.19 16.85 5.48
CA ALA A 110 -13.80 17.78 6.55
C ALA A 110 -13.74 17.12 7.94
N ASP A 111 -14.57 16.11 8.20
CA ASP A 111 -14.66 15.41 9.49
C ASP A 111 -13.87 14.10 9.52
N THR A 112 -13.19 13.76 8.42
CA THR A 112 -12.33 12.58 8.33
C THR A 112 -10.91 12.90 8.79
N ARG A 113 -10.23 11.91 9.37
CA ARG A 113 -8.85 11.97 9.83
C ARG A 113 -7.93 12.70 8.84
N ALA A 114 -7.08 13.63 9.27
CA ALA A 114 -6.20 14.38 8.34
C ALA A 114 -4.91 13.64 7.96
N SER A 115 -4.63 12.46 8.51
CA SER A 115 -3.54 11.61 8.05
C SER A 115 -3.93 10.84 6.77
N GLY A 116 -2.93 10.43 5.99
CA GLY A 116 -3.09 9.67 4.74
C GLY A 116 -2.16 10.16 3.64
N GLU A 117 -2.47 9.75 2.41
CA GLU A 117 -1.71 10.10 1.22
C GLU A 117 -2.21 11.41 0.59
N TYR A 118 -1.28 12.34 0.39
CA TYR A 118 -1.50 13.64 -0.21
C TYR A 118 -0.67 13.80 -1.48
N PHE A 119 -1.28 14.39 -2.50
CA PHE A 119 -0.65 14.81 -3.74
C PHE A 119 -0.79 16.31 -3.91
N ILE A 120 0.32 17.00 -4.08
CA ILE A 120 0.38 18.47 -4.01
C ILE A 120 0.96 19.03 -5.31
N SER A 121 0.37 20.13 -5.80
CA SER A 121 0.94 20.90 -6.91
C SER A 121 1.90 21.99 -6.43
N GLY A 122 2.61 22.61 -7.37
CA GLY A 122 3.48 23.75 -7.06
C GLY A 122 4.90 23.36 -6.73
N SER A 123 5.61 24.26 -6.06
CA SER A 123 7.04 24.14 -5.78
C SER A 123 7.31 23.22 -4.59
N GLU A 124 8.56 22.74 -4.47
CA GLU A 124 9.00 22.01 -3.28
C GLU A 124 8.79 22.84 -2.00
N ALA A 125 8.98 24.15 -2.09
CA ALA A 125 8.81 25.05 -0.96
C ALA A 125 7.36 25.08 -0.46
N ASP A 126 6.38 25.02 -1.38
CA ASP A 126 4.95 24.96 -1.04
C ASP A 126 4.59 23.63 -0.38
N ALA A 127 5.05 22.52 -0.95
CA ALA A 127 4.81 21.19 -0.37
C ALA A 127 5.46 21.05 1.02
N ARG A 128 6.71 21.51 1.17
CA ARG A 128 7.39 21.56 2.48
C ARG A 128 6.72 22.54 3.44
N GLY A 129 6.10 23.61 2.94
CA GLY A 129 5.31 24.54 3.74
C GLY A 129 4.06 23.88 4.32
N LEU A 130 3.32 23.12 3.51
CA LEU A 130 2.19 22.31 3.98
C LEU A 130 2.66 21.25 4.99
N ILE A 131 3.78 20.58 4.72
CA ILE A 131 4.37 19.61 5.66
C ILE A 131 4.71 20.27 7.00
N ARG A 132 5.39 21.42 6.98
CA ARG A 132 5.73 22.14 8.22
C ARG A 132 4.48 22.53 9.01
N MET A 133 3.42 22.95 8.33
CA MET A 133 2.14 23.26 8.96
C MET A 133 1.50 22.02 9.60
N LEU A 134 1.47 20.88 8.90
CA LEU A 134 0.92 19.64 9.45
C LEU A 134 1.79 19.08 10.59
N ASN A 135 3.11 19.18 10.48
CA ASN A 135 4.02 18.81 11.56
C ASN A 135 3.85 19.72 12.79
N ALA A 136 3.54 21.01 12.60
CA ALA A 136 3.19 21.93 13.69
C ALA A 136 1.86 21.57 14.37
N PHE A 137 0.97 20.88 13.65
CA PHE A 137 -0.22 20.26 14.23
C PHE A 137 0.04 18.88 14.83
N GLY A 138 1.28 18.38 14.79
CA GLY A 138 1.71 17.14 15.42
C GLY A 138 1.59 15.88 14.56
N TYR A 139 1.38 16.02 13.26
CA TYR A 139 1.49 14.91 12.31
C TYR A 139 2.95 14.59 11.99
N ILE A 140 3.22 13.35 11.55
CA ILE A 140 4.55 12.90 11.16
C ILE A 140 4.55 12.64 9.67
N THR A 141 5.55 13.16 8.96
CA THR A 141 5.78 12.85 7.55
C THR A 141 6.49 11.50 7.45
N ALA A 142 5.81 10.48 6.92
CA ALA A 142 6.43 9.17 6.64
C ALA A 142 7.19 9.18 5.32
N ASN A 143 6.63 9.83 4.30
CA ASN A 143 7.24 9.94 2.99
C ASN A 143 7.06 11.35 2.43
N PHE A 144 8.11 11.87 1.78
CA PHE A 144 8.08 13.11 1.02
C PHE A 144 8.98 12.96 -0.20
N GLN A 145 8.38 12.96 -1.39
CA GLN A 145 9.14 12.86 -2.62
C GLN A 145 8.43 13.54 -3.79
N SER A 146 9.20 14.04 -4.74
CA SER A 146 8.66 14.55 -6.00
C SER A 146 8.08 13.40 -6.82
N VAL A 147 6.92 13.60 -7.44
CA VAL A 147 6.34 12.61 -8.37
C VAL A 147 6.71 12.90 -9.82
N THR A 148 7.44 13.98 -10.09
CA THR A 148 7.89 14.38 -11.43
C THR A 148 9.40 14.28 -11.58
N GLU A 149 10.14 14.10 -10.49
CA GLU A 149 11.58 13.94 -10.55
C GLU A 149 11.97 12.67 -11.32
N PRO A 150 12.96 12.75 -12.23
CA PRO A 150 13.49 11.59 -12.92
C PRO A 150 13.97 10.51 -11.94
N SER A 151 14.55 10.90 -10.81
CA SER A 151 15.00 9.97 -9.74
C SER A 151 13.85 9.15 -9.15
N VAL A 152 12.62 9.66 -9.11
CA VAL A 152 11.43 8.95 -8.64
C VAL A 152 10.75 8.18 -9.76
N VAL A 153 10.86 8.63 -11.01
CA VAL A 153 10.43 7.79 -12.16
C VAL A 153 11.39 6.61 -12.34
N LEU A 154 12.71 6.82 -12.26
CA LEU A 154 13.74 5.78 -12.15
C LEU A 154 13.67 5.03 -10.82
N GLY A 155 13.22 5.70 -9.77
CA GLY A 155 12.96 5.16 -8.45
C GLY A 155 11.82 4.18 -8.51
N LEU A 156 10.67 4.51 -9.11
CA LEU A 156 9.56 3.59 -9.37
C LEU A 156 9.99 2.39 -10.22
N LEU A 157 10.99 2.58 -11.05
CA LEU A 157 11.62 1.48 -11.76
C LEU A 157 12.47 0.59 -10.81
N GLY A 158 13.13 1.15 -9.78
CA GLY A 158 13.98 0.42 -8.82
C GLY A 158 13.39 0.02 -7.45
N THR A 159 12.46 0.80 -6.86
CA THR A 159 11.87 0.68 -5.51
C THR A 159 10.53 -0.05 -5.51
N ALA A 160 9.81 -0.08 -6.63
CA ALA A 160 8.71 -1.03 -6.85
C ALA A 160 9.21 -2.47 -7.10
N GLY A 161 10.50 -2.72 -6.85
CA GLY A 161 11.19 -3.98 -7.00
C GLY A 161 11.88 -4.13 -8.36
N LEU A 162 12.86 -5.02 -8.42
CA LEU A 162 13.51 -5.50 -9.65
C LEU A 162 12.51 -5.97 -10.73
N SER A 163 11.23 -6.17 -10.38
CA SER A 163 10.15 -6.58 -11.28
C SER A 163 9.93 -5.57 -12.40
N LEU A 164 9.88 -4.27 -12.07
CA LEU A 164 9.62 -3.18 -13.03
C LEU A 164 10.82 -2.88 -13.94
N MET A 165 12.05 -3.14 -13.48
CA MET A 165 13.27 -2.93 -14.28
C MET A 165 13.71 -4.12 -15.11
N ALA A 166 13.39 -5.33 -14.69
CA ALA A 166 13.93 -6.50 -15.35
C ALA A 166 13.39 -6.69 -16.78
N ALA A 167 12.11 -6.40 -17.05
CA ALA A 167 11.59 -6.45 -18.42
C ALA A 167 12.25 -5.38 -19.32
N PRO A 168 12.31 -4.09 -18.93
CA PRO A 168 13.03 -3.08 -19.71
C PRO A 168 14.52 -3.39 -19.91
N LEU A 169 15.19 -3.85 -18.86
CA LEU A 169 16.61 -4.20 -18.90
C LEU A 169 16.87 -5.43 -19.78
N THR A 170 16.02 -6.45 -19.72
CA THR A 170 16.10 -7.63 -20.60
C THR A 170 15.98 -7.20 -22.05
N VAL A 171 15.02 -6.34 -22.39
CA VAL A 171 14.88 -5.88 -23.77
C VAL A 171 16.03 -4.97 -24.19
N LEU A 172 16.56 -4.15 -23.27
CA LEU A 172 17.77 -3.37 -23.53
C LEU A 172 18.96 -4.27 -23.87
N ILE A 173 19.19 -5.32 -23.08
CA ILE A 173 20.23 -6.32 -23.33
C ILE A 173 19.99 -6.99 -24.69
N LEU A 174 18.76 -7.40 -25.00
CA LEU A 174 18.40 -7.99 -26.29
C LEU A 174 18.65 -7.04 -27.46
N LEU A 175 18.29 -5.76 -27.32
CA LEU A 175 18.52 -4.73 -28.33
C LEU A 175 20.01 -4.58 -28.62
N VAL A 176 20.83 -4.38 -27.58
CA VAL A 176 22.30 -4.27 -27.69
C VAL A 176 22.85 -5.53 -28.37
N SER A 177 22.39 -6.69 -27.96
CA SER A 177 22.87 -7.97 -28.49
C SER A 177 22.50 -8.17 -29.95
N LEU A 178 21.26 -7.89 -30.34
CA LEU A 178 20.78 -8.03 -31.72
C LEU A 178 21.50 -7.07 -32.66
N VAL A 179 21.69 -5.82 -32.24
CA VAL A 179 22.44 -4.83 -33.02
C VAL A 179 23.90 -5.28 -33.16
N ALA A 180 24.56 -5.65 -32.06
CA ALA A 180 25.94 -6.12 -32.09
C ALA A 180 26.12 -7.37 -32.96
N VAL A 181 25.23 -8.36 -32.84
CA VAL A 181 25.25 -9.56 -33.68
C VAL A 181 24.99 -9.23 -35.14
N GLY A 182 24.04 -8.34 -35.44
CA GLY A 182 23.75 -7.91 -36.81
C GLY A 182 24.96 -7.27 -37.51
N VAL A 183 25.64 -6.35 -36.81
CA VAL A 183 26.87 -5.73 -37.30
C VAL A 183 28.00 -6.76 -37.42
N ALA A 184 28.21 -7.59 -36.40
CA ALA A 184 29.28 -8.60 -36.42
C ALA A 184 29.07 -9.71 -37.46
N ALA A 185 27.82 -10.03 -37.80
CA ALA A 185 27.47 -10.96 -38.87
C ALA A 185 27.80 -10.37 -40.26
N ASN A 186 27.75 -9.05 -40.42
CA ASN A 186 28.12 -8.36 -41.66
C ASN A 186 29.64 -8.11 -41.81
N ASN A 187 30.48 -8.77 -41.02
CA ASN A 187 31.94 -8.63 -41.04
C ASN A 187 32.54 -8.80 -42.46
N ARG A 188 32.06 -9.78 -43.23
CA ARG A 188 32.51 -9.98 -44.62
C ARG A 188 32.15 -8.80 -45.51
N GLY A 189 30.96 -8.23 -45.35
CA GLY A 189 30.50 -7.05 -46.09
C GLY A 189 31.40 -5.83 -45.81
N TYR A 190 31.71 -5.57 -44.54
CA TYR A 190 32.62 -4.49 -44.18
C TYR A 190 34.05 -4.71 -44.69
N ALA A 191 34.55 -5.95 -44.70
CA ALA A 191 35.87 -6.26 -45.26
C ALA A 191 35.94 -5.99 -46.78
N ILE A 192 34.87 -6.30 -47.52
CA ILE A 192 34.77 -5.98 -48.96
C ILE A 192 34.72 -4.46 -49.17
N GLN A 193 33.93 -3.73 -48.38
CA GLN A 193 33.88 -2.26 -48.47
C GLN A 193 35.24 -1.62 -48.16
N ARG A 194 35.98 -2.15 -47.19
CA ARG A 194 37.34 -1.71 -46.85
C ARG A 194 38.33 -1.97 -47.98
N LEU A 195 38.22 -3.11 -48.68
CA LEU A 195 38.99 -3.41 -49.90
C LEU A 195 38.69 -2.42 -51.04
N GLN A 196 37.45 -1.95 -51.14
CA GLN A 196 37.02 -0.93 -52.10
C GLN A 196 37.40 0.51 -51.69
N GLY A 197 38.15 0.69 -50.59
CA GLY A 197 38.63 1.99 -50.13
C GLY A 197 37.62 2.83 -49.33
N ARG A 198 36.46 2.27 -48.98
CA ARG A 198 35.47 3.00 -48.17
C ARG A 198 35.96 3.27 -46.74
N ARG A 199 35.56 4.42 -46.21
CA ARG A 199 35.82 4.81 -44.81
C ARG A 199 34.75 4.24 -43.87
N ARG A 200 35.09 4.08 -42.60
CA ARG A 200 34.17 3.58 -41.55
C ARG A 200 32.88 4.41 -41.45
N THR A 201 32.99 5.73 -41.60
CA THR A 201 31.85 6.66 -41.53
C THR A 201 30.88 6.46 -42.69
N GLU A 202 31.39 6.16 -43.88
CA GLU A 202 30.58 5.89 -45.08
C GLU A 202 29.81 4.57 -44.92
N ALA A 203 30.46 3.53 -44.37
CA ALA A 203 29.80 2.27 -44.04
C ALA A 203 28.66 2.46 -43.02
N PHE A 204 28.91 3.25 -41.97
CA PHE A 204 27.89 3.58 -40.97
C PHE A 204 26.69 4.34 -41.57
N ILE A 205 26.93 5.39 -42.36
CA ILE A 205 25.86 6.18 -42.98
C ILE A 205 25.03 5.33 -43.96
N LEU A 206 25.69 4.42 -44.69
CA LEU A 206 25.00 3.49 -45.59
C LEU A 206 24.07 2.56 -44.80
N ASP A 207 24.55 1.97 -43.70
CA ASP A 207 23.75 1.07 -42.87
C ASP A 207 22.57 1.81 -42.21
N VAL A 208 22.80 3.02 -41.70
CA VAL A 208 21.76 3.85 -41.07
C VAL A 208 20.72 4.29 -42.10
N SER A 209 21.13 4.72 -43.29
CA SER A 209 20.17 5.14 -44.34
C SER A 209 19.36 3.96 -44.87
N ALA A 210 19.99 2.79 -45.08
CA ALA A 210 19.30 1.57 -45.49
C ALA A 210 18.30 1.08 -44.44
N SER A 211 18.64 1.19 -43.15
CA SER A 211 17.78 0.74 -42.05
C SER A 211 16.73 1.78 -41.65
N GLY A 212 17.00 3.06 -41.91
CA GLY A 212 16.18 4.18 -41.45
C GLY A 212 14.77 4.19 -42.05
N MET A 213 14.65 3.88 -43.34
CA MET A 213 13.34 3.81 -44.01
C MET A 213 12.46 2.70 -43.40
N TRP A 214 12.99 1.48 -43.26
CA TRP A 214 12.30 0.37 -42.60
C TRP A 214 11.94 0.68 -41.15
N TYR A 215 12.83 1.37 -40.44
CA TYR A 215 12.55 1.81 -39.08
C TYR A 215 11.35 2.79 -39.02
N MET A 216 11.28 3.77 -39.94
CA MET A 216 10.17 4.72 -39.99
C MET A 216 8.85 4.06 -40.37
N GLU A 217 8.86 3.14 -41.34
CA GLU A 217 7.66 2.38 -41.72
C GLU A 217 7.13 1.53 -40.55
N THR A 218 8.02 0.80 -39.87
CA THR A 218 7.63 -0.01 -38.70
C THR A 218 7.18 0.86 -37.53
N LEU A 219 7.85 1.99 -37.27
CA LEU A 219 7.44 2.95 -36.25
C LEU A 219 6.03 3.48 -36.53
N GLY A 220 5.74 3.89 -37.78
CA GLY A 220 4.43 4.37 -38.21
C GLY A 220 3.34 3.29 -38.07
N ALA A 221 3.61 2.07 -38.54
CA ALA A 221 2.68 0.95 -38.42
C ALA A 221 2.35 0.64 -36.95
N PHE A 222 3.37 0.57 -36.08
CA PHE A 222 3.13 0.38 -34.65
C PHE A 222 2.41 1.58 -34.02
N MET A 223 2.67 2.81 -34.48
CA MET A 223 2.00 4.02 -33.97
C MET A 223 0.50 3.97 -34.22
N VAL A 224 0.09 3.62 -35.43
CA VAL A 224 -1.32 3.43 -35.78
C VAL A 224 -1.95 2.35 -34.90
N LEU A 225 -1.30 1.18 -34.78
CA LEU A 225 -1.78 0.09 -33.94
C LEU A 225 -1.88 0.49 -32.46
N GLY A 226 -0.91 1.24 -31.95
CA GLY A 226 -0.85 1.69 -30.57
C GLY A 226 -1.92 2.73 -30.23
N VAL A 227 -2.18 3.68 -31.13
CA VAL A 227 -3.26 4.68 -30.98
C VAL A 227 -4.63 4.00 -31.06
N ALA A 228 -4.83 3.07 -32.00
CA ALA A 228 -6.06 2.30 -32.10
C ALA A 228 -6.25 1.40 -30.86
N GLY A 229 -5.20 0.73 -30.40
CA GLY A 229 -5.21 -0.07 -29.19
C GLY A 229 -5.53 0.76 -27.93
N SER A 230 -4.99 1.98 -27.83
CA SER A 230 -5.31 2.90 -26.74
C SER A 230 -6.79 3.31 -26.75
N PHE A 231 -7.41 3.49 -27.92
CA PHE A 231 -8.85 3.74 -27.99
C PHE A 231 -9.65 2.59 -27.36
N LEU A 232 -9.34 1.35 -27.79
CA LEU A 232 -10.04 0.15 -27.32
C LEU A 232 -9.78 -0.14 -25.85
N TYR A 233 -8.59 0.21 -25.35
CA TYR A 233 -8.18 -0.04 -23.98
C TYR A 233 -8.77 0.98 -23.00
N ASN A 234 -8.66 2.27 -23.30
CA ASN A 234 -9.02 3.33 -22.36
C ASN A 234 -9.58 4.60 -23.02
N HIS A 235 -10.18 4.51 -24.22
CA HIS A 235 -10.82 5.63 -24.91
C HIS A 235 -9.89 6.86 -25.06
N TRP A 236 -8.60 6.62 -25.33
CA TRP A 236 -7.56 7.66 -25.43
C TRP A 236 -7.28 8.46 -24.17
N HIS A 237 -7.73 8.00 -23.00
CA HIS A 237 -7.38 8.66 -21.75
C HIS A 237 -5.86 8.70 -21.57
N GLN A 238 -5.32 9.93 -21.52
CA GLN A 238 -3.90 10.22 -21.37
C GLN A 238 -3.02 9.75 -22.54
N LEU A 239 -3.59 9.69 -23.75
CA LEU A 239 -2.86 9.37 -24.98
C LEU A 239 -1.62 10.25 -25.16
N GLY A 240 -1.70 11.55 -24.88
CA GLY A 240 -0.57 12.47 -25.01
C GLY A 240 0.62 12.11 -24.13
N MET A 241 0.38 11.73 -22.86
CA MET A 241 1.44 11.31 -21.94
C MET A 241 2.07 9.99 -22.38
N TRP A 242 1.24 9.03 -22.81
CA TRP A 242 1.72 7.76 -23.32
C TRP A 242 2.57 7.93 -24.60
N LEU A 243 2.12 8.75 -25.55
CA LEU A 243 2.86 9.08 -26.77
C LEU A 243 4.19 9.77 -26.45
N LEU A 244 4.21 10.72 -25.52
CA LEU A 244 5.43 11.39 -25.09
C LEU A 244 6.44 10.40 -24.52
N LEU A 245 6.02 9.55 -23.58
CA LEU A 245 6.86 8.50 -23.01
C LEU A 245 7.37 7.55 -24.10
N TRP A 246 6.52 7.25 -25.09
CA TRP A 246 6.89 6.36 -26.19
C TRP A 246 7.95 6.99 -27.09
N LEU A 247 7.79 8.26 -27.45
CA LEU A 247 8.79 8.99 -28.23
C LEU A 247 10.12 9.07 -27.50
N ILE A 248 10.11 9.40 -26.20
CA ILE A 248 11.33 9.43 -25.35
C ILE A 248 11.99 8.05 -25.32
N SER A 249 11.22 7.00 -25.03
CA SER A 249 11.73 5.63 -24.96
C SER A 249 12.26 5.13 -26.31
N SER A 250 11.66 5.57 -27.42
CA SER A 250 12.12 5.25 -28.77
C SER A 250 13.42 5.99 -29.10
N ALA A 251 13.52 7.28 -28.74
CA ALA A 251 14.74 8.06 -28.93
C ALA A 251 15.93 7.48 -28.16
N ILE A 252 15.72 7.09 -26.89
CA ILE A 252 16.74 6.41 -26.07
C ILE A 252 17.15 5.07 -26.72
N GLY A 253 16.18 4.26 -27.15
CA GLY A 253 16.45 2.99 -27.82
C GLY A 253 17.28 3.16 -29.09
N VAL A 254 16.94 4.14 -29.93
CA VAL A 254 17.70 4.48 -31.14
C VAL A 254 19.12 4.92 -30.78
N LEU A 255 19.29 5.81 -29.79
CA LEU A 255 20.61 6.26 -29.36
C LEU A 255 21.49 5.07 -28.93
N ILE A 256 20.96 4.15 -28.13
CA ILE A 256 21.69 2.98 -27.66
C ILE A 256 22.02 2.03 -28.81
N ALA A 257 21.10 1.84 -29.75
CA ALA A 257 21.34 1.05 -30.95
C ALA A 257 22.47 1.67 -31.81
N LEU A 258 22.46 2.99 -32.02
CA LEU A 258 23.50 3.68 -32.76
C LEU A 258 24.87 3.58 -32.06
N VAL A 259 24.94 3.78 -30.75
CA VAL A 259 26.18 3.62 -29.97
C VAL A 259 26.70 2.19 -30.06
N THR A 260 25.83 1.20 -29.91
CA THR A 260 26.19 -0.22 -30.01
C THR A 260 26.68 -0.57 -31.41
N HIS A 261 26.01 -0.05 -32.44
CA HIS A 261 26.43 -0.21 -33.84
C HIS A 261 27.82 0.36 -34.06
N ILE A 262 28.06 1.60 -33.63
CA ILE A 262 29.37 2.27 -33.74
C ILE A 262 30.45 1.42 -33.04
N ILE A 263 30.26 1.05 -31.78
CA ILE A 263 31.24 0.28 -31.00
C ILE A 263 31.54 -1.05 -31.71
N THR A 264 30.51 -1.77 -32.10
CA THR A 264 30.67 -3.08 -32.75
C THR A 264 31.34 -2.93 -34.11
N LEU A 265 30.97 -1.92 -34.88
CA LEU A 265 31.59 -1.60 -36.17
C LEU A 265 33.07 -1.27 -35.97
N VAL A 266 33.45 -0.51 -34.93
CA VAL A 266 34.86 -0.25 -34.61
C VAL A 266 35.61 -1.57 -34.35
N VAL A 267 35.06 -2.46 -33.52
CA VAL A 267 35.68 -3.76 -33.21
C VAL A 267 35.85 -4.61 -34.48
N VAL A 268 34.80 -4.71 -35.29
CA VAL A 268 34.80 -5.49 -36.52
C VAL A 268 35.77 -4.90 -37.56
N TRP A 269 35.84 -3.57 -37.69
CA TRP A 269 36.69 -2.87 -38.64
C TRP A 269 38.19 -3.10 -38.42
N HIS A 270 38.60 -3.32 -37.16
CA HIS A 270 39.98 -3.63 -36.78
C HIS A 270 40.35 -5.11 -36.96
N SER A 271 39.42 -5.96 -37.42
CA SER A 271 39.71 -7.37 -37.69
C SER A 271 40.71 -7.53 -38.86
N PRO A 272 41.63 -8.52 -38.79
CA PRO A 272 42.55 -8.81 -39.89
C PRO A 272 41.79 -9.14 -41.19
N LEU A 273 42.13 -8.44 -42.27
CA LEU A 273 41.39 -8.52 -43.54
C LEU A 273 41.26 -9.95 -44.07
N HIS A 274 42.34 -10.74 -43.96
CA HIS A 274 42.38 -12.12 -44.42
C HIS A 274 41.40 -13.05 -43.66
N GLN A 275 41.10 -12.78 -42.39
CA GLN A 275 40.14 -13.56 -41.59
C GLN A 275 38.71 -13.08 -41.79
N ALA A 276 38.53 -11.76 -41.97
CA ALA A 276 37.23 -11.14 -42.18
C ALA A 276 36.62 -11.50 -43.55
N VAL A 277 37.43 -11.52 -44.62
CA VAL A 277 36.98 -11.95 -45.96
C VAL A 277 36.58 -13.43 -45.98
N LYS A 278 37.26 -14.26 -45.19
CA LYS A 278 36.94 -15.69 -45.02
C LYS A 278 35.76 -15.94 -44.07
N GLY A 279 35.22 -14.91 -43.41
CA GLY A 279 34.14 -15.03 -42.43
C GLY A 279 34.52 -15.78 -41.14
N ALA A 280 35.81 -16.07 -40.92
CA ALA A 280 36.26 -16.97 -39.86
C ALA A 280 36.50 -16.25 -38.51
N GLY A 281 36.71 -14.93 -38.52
CA GLY A 281 37.20 -14.18 -37.35
C GLY A 281 36.17 -13.88 -36.24
N SER A 282 34.87 -13.85 -36.53
CA SER A 282 33.85 -13.37 -35.56
C SER A 282 33.02 -14.46 -34.88
N SER A 283 33.05 -15.70 -35.37
CA SER A 283 32.09 -16.75 -34.96
C SER A 283 32.15 -17.11 -33.48
N ARG A 284 33.35 -17.30 -32.90
CA ARG A 284 33.50 -17.73 -31.48
C ARG A 284 33.07 -16.64 -30.49
N TRP A 285 33.44 -15.38 -30.74
CA TRP A 285 33.04 -14.26 -29.88
C TRP A 285 31.55 -13.95 -29.97
N ILE A 286 30.95 -14.07 -31.16
CA ILE A 286 29.49 -13.95 -31.36
C ILE A 286 28.76 -15.04 -30.58
N LEU A 287 29.23 -16.29 -30.64
CA LEU A 287 28.65 -17.41 -29.88
C LEU A 287 28.75 -17.18 -28.37
N THR A 288 29.92 -16.81 -27.85
CA THR A 288 30.10 -16.53 -26.42
C THR A 288 29.21 -15.36 -25.94
N ALA A 289 29.17 -14.26 -26.68
CA ALA A 289 28.31 -13.11 -26.36
C ALA A 289 26.82 -13.51 -26.38
N MET A 290 26.40 -14.31 -27.37
CA MET A 290 25.03 -14.81 -27.47
C MET A 290 24.66 -15.69 -26.27
N TYR A 291 25.54 -16.59 -25.84
CA TYR A 291 25.29 -17.43 -24.66
C TYR A 291 25.29 -16.64 -23.36
N MET A 292 26.19 -15.66 -23.19
CA MET A 292 26.20 -14.79 -22.02
C MET A 292 24.89 -14.00 -21.89
N VAL A 293 24.41 -13.45 -23.00
CA VAL A 293 23.12 -12.74 -23.07
C VAL A 293 21.96 -13.67 -22.73
N ARG A 294 21.97 -14.90 -23.25
CA ARG A 294 20.95 -15.91 -22.91
C ARG A 294 20.94 -16.25 -21.42
N ILE A 295 22.11 -16.49 -20.82
CA ILE A 295 22.23 -16.79 -19.38
C ILE A 295 21.72 -15.62 -18.55
N LEU A 296 22.12 -14.39 -18.88
CA LEU A 296 21.68 -13.19 -18.17
C LEU A 296 20.16 -12.97 -18.31
N SER A 297 19.61 -13.23 -19.49
CA SER A 297 18.17 -13.15 -19.75
C SER A 297 17.40 -14.20 -18.94
N LEU A 298 17.88 -15.45 -18.88
CA LEU A 298 17.27 -16.52 -18.07
C LEU A 298 17.27 -16.17 -16.58
N PHE A 299 18.38 -15.62 -16.08
CA PHE A 299 18.46 -15.16 -14.70
C PHE A 299 17.45 -14.03 -14.40
N MET A 300 17.30 -13.08 -15.31
CA MET A 300 16.30 -12.02 -15.19
C MET A 300 14.86 -12.56 -15.20
N VAL A 301 14.53 -13.48 -16.10
CA VAL A 301 13.20 -14.12 -16.12
C VAL A 301 12.91 -14.84 -14.82
N PHE A 302 13.90 -15.56 -14.26
CA PHE A 302 13.78 -16.20 -12.96
C PHE A 302 13.55 -15.18 -11.83
N ALA A 303 14.31 -14.10 -11.79
CA ALA A 303 14.17 -13.05 -10.78
C ALA A 303 12.77 -12.40 -10.83
N VAL A 304 12.26 -12.07 -12.03
CA VAL A 304 10.92 -11.48 -12.20
C VAL A 304 9.83 -12.47 -11.79
N SER A 305 9.98 -13.74 -12.16
CA SER A 305 9.00 -14.77 -11.79
C SER A 305 8.95 -14.96 -10.27
N SER A 306 10.09 -14.94 -9.59
CA SER A 306 10.16 -15.02 -8.13
C SER A 306 9.42 -13.84 -7.45
N LEU A 307 9.58 -12.63 -7.98
CA LEU A 307 8.87 -11.44 -7.49
C LEU A 307 7.36 -11.55 -7.71
N ALA A 308 6.92 -12.00 -8.89
CA ALA A 308 5.50 -12.21 -9.16
C ALA A 308 4.88 -13.25 -8.21
N ILE A 309 5.63 -14.30 -7.84
CA ILE A 309 5.20 -15.28 -6.83
C ILE A 309 5.09 -14.62 -5.45
N SER A 310 6.07 -13.81 -5.06
CA SER A 310 6.04 -13.05 -3.80
C SER A 310 4.81 -12.14 -3.72
N ASP A 311 4.55 -11.35 -4.77
CA ASP A 311 3.40 -10.45 -4.85
C ASP A 311 2.08 -11.21 -4.84
N ALA A 312 2.04 -12.40 -5.45
CA ALA A 312 0.86 -13.26 -5.40
C ALA A 312 0.58 -13.74 -3.97
N VAL A 313 1.62 -14.11 -3.21
CA VAL A 313 1.48 -14.47 -1.80
C VAL A 313 1.00 -13.27 -0.97
N VAL A 314 1.53 -12.07 -1.22
CA VAL A 314 1.09 -10.84 -0.54
C VAL A 314 -0.38 -10.55 -0.87
N LEU A 315 -0.80 -10.67 -2.14
CA LEU A 315 -2.19 -10.51 -2.54
C LEU A 315 -3.11 -11.52 -1.86
N VAL A 316 -2.73 -12.79 -1.80
CA VAL A 316 -3.54 -13.82 -1.12
C VAL A 316 -3.72 -13.49 0.36
N LYS A 317 -2.66 -13.05 1.05
CA LYS A 317 -2.74 -12.62 2.45
C LYS A 317 -3.61 -11.38 2.62
N ALA A 318 -3.44 -10.38 1.74
CA ALA A 318 -4.24 -9.16 1.77
C ALA A 318 -5.72 -9.45 1.51
N GLN A 319 -6.02 -10.36 0.58
CA GLN A 319 -7.37 -10.81 0.29
C GLN A 319 -7.99 -11.54 1.49
N GLN A 320 -7.27 -12.51 2.07
CA GLN A 320 -7.76 -13.20 3.27
C GLN A 320 -8.06 -12.24 4.41
N ARG A 321 -7.21 -11.22 4.62
CA ARG A 321 -7.46 -10.18 5.61
C ARG A 321 -8.69 -9.35 5.26
N TYR A 322 -8.84 -8.94 4.00
CA TYR A 322 -9.99 -8.18 3.54
C TYR A 322 -11.30 -8.97 3.65
N ASP A 323 -11.31 -10.26 3.31
CA ASP A 323 -12.49 -11.12 3.41
C ASP A 323 -13.04 -11.16 4.84
N LEU A 324 -12.16 -11.17 5.85
CA LEU A 324 -12.55 -11.08 7.26
C LEU A 324 -13.21 -9.73 7.60
N TRP A 325 -12.78 -8.65 6.96
CA TRP A 325 -13.31 -7.29 7.15
C TRP A 325 -14.54 -6.99 6.30
N SER A 326 -14.75 -7.69 5.18
CA SER A 326 -15.85 -7.46 4.25
C SER A 326 -17.23 -7.66 4.89
N GLY A 327 -17.34 -8.51 5.91
CA GLY A 327 -18.56 -8.69 6.71
C GLY A 327 -18.77 -7.63 7.80
N ALA A 328 -17.81 -6.72 7.99
CA ALA A 328 -17.73 -5.78 9.09
C ALA A 328 -17.77 -4.30 8.64
N THR A 329 -18.37 -4.02 7.48
CA THR A 329 -18.41 -2.68 6.84
C THR A 329 -19.06 -1.59 7.68
N ARG A 330 -19.92 -1.96 8.64
CA ARG A 330 -20.56 -1.00 9.56
C ARG A 330 -19.68 -0.59 10.74
N LEU A 331 -18.56 -1.28 10.96
CA LEU A 331 -17.64 -0.94 12.03
C LEU A 331 -16.78 0.25 11.64
N SER A 332 -16.55 1.14 12.60
CA SER A 332 -15.70 2.31 12.41
C SER A 332 -14.58 2.31 13.43
N ARG A 333 -13.38 2.62 12.94
CA ARG A 333 -12.23 2.89 13.78
C ARG A 333 -12.33 4.32 14.29
N ILE A 334 -12.14 4.49 15.59
CA ILE A 334 -11.94 5.79 16.21
C ILE A 334 -10.43 6.05 16.24
N SER A 335 -9.97 7.12 15.62
CA SER A 335 -8.59 7.57 15.71
C SER A 335 -8.49 8.57 16.86
N LEU A 336 -7.64 8.26 17.84
CA LEU A 336 -7.37 9.13 18.96
C LEU A 336 -6.03 9.81 18.80
N GLY A 337 -5.97 11.03 19.28
CA GLY A 337 -4.78 11.85 19.20
C GLY A 337 -3.83 11.56 20.32
N GLY A 338 -2.57 11.20 19.99
CA GLY A 338 -1.55 10.93 20.99
C GLY A 338 -1.54 12.01 22.08
N GLY A 339 -1.74 11.60 23.33
CA GLY A 339 -1.41 12.45 24.46
C GLY A 339 0.10 12.49 24.58
N THR A 340 0.68 13.67 24.68
CA THR A 340 2.13 13.85 24.89
C THR A 340 2.62 13.01 26.08
N PHE A 341 3.48 12.02 25.84
CA PHE A 341 4.21 11.26 26.86
C PHE A 341 5.38 12.05 27.49
N SER A 342 5.40 13.38 27.36
CA SER A 342 6.43 14.24 27.95
C SER A 342 6.07 14.66 29.38
N ALA A 343 7.10 14.90 30.21
CA ALA A 343 6.98 15.08 31.67
C ALA A 343 6.07 16.24 32.14
N GLY A 344 5.73 17.21 31.26
CA GLY A 344 4.74 18.26 31.52
C GLY A 344 3.30 17.95 31.08
N GLY A 345 3.07 16.86 30.34
CA GLY A 345 1.79 16.45 29.73
C GLY A 345 0.98 15.42 30.53
N GLN A 346 1.50 14.90 31.63
CA GLN A 346 0.82 13.89 32.46
C GLN A 346 -0.52 14.38 33.06
N VAL A 347 -0.62 15.67 33.41
CA VAL A 347 -1.87 16.25 33.93
C VAL A 347 -2.94 16.34 32.85
N ASP A 348 -2.55 16.67 31.61
CA ASP A 348 -3.47 16.74 30.48
C ASP A 348 -3.95 15.33 30.07
N MET A 349 -3.05 14.34 30.11
CA MET A 349 -3.35 12.95 29.72
C MET A 349 -4.37 12.26 30.63
N LYS A 350 -4.31 12.46 31.96
CA LYS A 350 -5.33 11.91 32.88
C LYS A 350 -6.72 12.50 32.58
N THR A 351 -6.80 13.79 32.23
CA THR A 351 -8.07 14.41 31.87
C THR A 351 -8.57 13.94 30.49
N THR A 352 -7.68 13.74 29.52
CA THR A 352 -8.00 13.14 28.23
C THR A 352 -8.53 11.72 28.39
N PHE A 353 -7.86 10.87 29.18
CA PHE A 353 -8.32 9.53 29.49
C PHE A 353 -9.72 9.57 30.09
N ALA A 354 -9.95 10.42 31.09
CA ALA A 354 -11.27 10.55 31.70
C ALA A 354 -12.36 11.01 30.70
N ARG A 355 -12.06 11.99 29.82
CA ARG A 355 -13.03 12.48 28.82
C ARG A 355 -13.35 11.44 27.75
N VAL A 356 -12.33 10.88 27.10
CA VAL A 356 -12.51 9.88 26.04
C VAL A 356 -13.08 8.59 26.63
N GLY A 357 -12.49 8.09 27.72
CA GLY A 357 -12.94 6.86 28.36
C GLY A 357 -14.35 6.94 28.93
N SER A 358 -14.80 8.10 29.43
CA SER A 358 -16.21 8.27 29.85
C SER A 358 -17.17 8.26 28.65
N TRP A 359 -16.81 8.91 27.55
CA TRP A 359 -17.60 8.86 26.31
C TRP A 359 -17.67 7.45 25.72
N GLU A 360 -16.55 6.74 25.63
CA GLU A 360 -16.50 5.38 25.12
C GLU A 360 -17.25 4.42 26.05
N ARG A 361 -17.16 4.61 27.37
CA ARG A 361 -17.97 3.86 28.33
C ARG A 361 -19.47 4.11 28.14
N ASP A 362 -19.90 5.35 27.91
CA ASP A 362 -21.30 5.66 27.62
C ASP A 362 -21.77 4.95 26.34
N LEU A 363 -20.94 4.91 25.29
CA LEU A 363 -21.22 4.17 24.07
C LEU A 363 -21.26 2.65 24.32
N ASN A 364 -20.34 2.11 25.11
CA ASN A 364 -20.33 0.69 25.47
C ASN A 364 -21.59 0.32 26.26
N ARG A 365 -22.00 1.12 27.24
CA ARG A 365 -23.24 0.93 28.02
C ARG A 365 -24.47 0.87 27.13
N GLN A 366 -24.50 1.70 26.08
CA GLN A 366 -25.55 1.70 25.05
C GLN A 366 -25.44 0.53 24.05
N GLY A 367 -24.42 -0.32 24.18
CA GLY A 367 -24.15 -1.44 23.29
C GLY A 367 -23.64 -1.02 21.91
N LYS A 368 -23.08 0.18 21.78
CA LYS A 368 -22.65 0.83 20.52
C LYS A 368 -21.16 0.73 20.23
N LEU A 369 -20.38 0.13 21.13
CA LEU A 369 -18.98 -0.23 20.88
C LEU A 369 -18.84 -1.73 20.75
N LEU A 370 -17.97 -2.17 19.85
CA LEU A 370 -17.41 -3.51 19.80
C LEU A 370 -16.04 -3.47 20.46
N ILE A 371 -15.83 -4.33 21.46
CA ILE A 371 -14.54 -4.50 22.14
C ILE A 371 -13.99 -5.86 21.74
N ALA A 372 -12.77 -5.86 21.19
CA ALA A 372 -12.05 -7.05 20.76
C ALA A 372 -10.55 -6.87 21.03
N VAL A 373 -10.18 -6.92 22.31
CA VAL A 373 -8.79 -6.71 22.70
C VAL A 373 -8.06 -8.05 22.66
N ALA A 374 -7.39 -8.29 21.54
CA ALA A 374 -6.50 -9.42 21.40
C ALA A 374 -5.20 -9.13 22.14
N ASN A 375 -4.93 -9.94 23.15
CA ASN A 375 -3.68 -9.93 23.89
C ASN A 375 -2.89 -11.19 23.53
N PRO A 376 -1.92 -11.05 22.63
CA PRO A 376 -1.25 -12.17 22.02
C PRO A 376 -0.13 -12.69 22.91
N ARG A 377 0.24 -13.94 22.63
CA ARG A 377 1.32 -14.70 23.28
C ARG A 377 2.63 -13.95 23.59
N SER A 378 2.96 -12.88 22.87
CA SER A 378 4.27 -12.21 22.91
C SER A 378 4.33 -10.84 23.58
N GLY A 379 3.24 -10.36 24.19
CA GLY A 379 3.33 -9.30 25.20
C GLY A 379 2.65 -7.98 24.85
N MET A 380 1.76 -7.57 25.75
CA MET A 380 1.42 -6.17 26.02
C MET A 380 0.67 -5.97 27.35
N SER A 381 0.55 -6.99 28.20
CA SER A 381 -0.25 -6.96 29.43
C SER A 381 0.49 -7.58 30.61
N ASN A 382 0.01 -7.27 31.81
CA ASN A 382 0.31 -7.96 33.06
C ASN A 382 0.00 -9.48 33.01
N ASN A 383 -0.68 -9.96 31.96
CA ASN A 383 -0.83 -11.38 31.62
C ASN A 383 0.45 -12.08 31.12
N LYS A 384 1.65 -11.52 31.34
CA LYS A 384 2.91 -12.28 31.23
C LYS A 384 2.86 -13.61 32.01
N ASP A 385 2.00 -13.66 33.03
CA ASP A 385 1.74 -14.81 33.88
C ASP A 385 0.80 -15.87 33.27
N LEU A 386 0.10 -15.63 32.15
CA LEU A 386 -0.71 -16.63 31.44
C LEU A 386 0.19 -17.53 30.55
N THR A 387 1.22 -18.08 31.19
CA THR A 387 2.08 -19.11 30.65
C THR A 387 1.71 -20.44 31.28
N VAL A 388 1.25 -21.38 30.45
CA VAL A 388 0.95 -22.73 30.93
C VAL A 388 1.90 -23.72 30.29
N HIS A 389 2.55 -24.54 31.12
CA HIS A 389 3.68 -25.38 30.73
C HIS A 389 4.80 -24.60 30.00
N GLY A 390 5.06 -23.36 30.44
CA GLY A 390 6.09 -22.50 29.86
C GLY A 390 5.75 -21.92 28.48
N ARG A 391 4.50 -22.06 28.01
CA ARG A 391 4.02 -21.48 26.75
C ARG A 391 2.94 -20.42 27.01
N PRO A 392 3.08 -19.22 26.44
CA PRO A 392 2.04 -18.20 26.56
C PRO A 392 0.76 -18.63 25.84
N ARG A 393 -0.39 -18.12 26.30
CA ARG A 393 -1.72 -18.35 25.71
C ARG A 393 -2.32 -17.04 25.20
N ASP A 394 -3.08 -17.12 24.10
CA ASP A 394 -3.79 -15.97 23.54
C ASP A 394 -5.07 -15.70 24.34
N VAL A 395 -5.28 -14.45 24.73
CA VAL A 395 -6.46 -14.00 25.48
C VAL A 395 -7.19 -12.93 24.68
N LEU A 396 -8.52 -13.03 24.63
CA LEU A 396 -9.37 -12.08 23.92
C LEU A 396 -10.40 -11.48 24.88
N TYR A 397 -10.27 -10.19 25.19
CA TYR A 397 -11.30 -9.47 25.96
C TYR A 397 -12.39 -8.98 25.02
N ILE A 398 -13.63 -9.34 25.32
CA ILE A 398 -14.78 -9.09 24.46
C ILE A 398 -15.98 -8.58 25.23
N ASN A 399 -16.87 -7.87 24.56
CA ASN A 399 -18.16 -7.46 25.11
C ASN A 399 -19.34 -8.13 24.38
N ASP A 400 -20.56 -7.78 24.77
CA ASP A 400 -21.77 -8.34 24.16
C ASP A 400 -21.86 -8.03 22.65
N ALA A 401 -21.41 -6.85 22.22
CA ALA A 401 -21.41 -6.49 20.80
C ALA A 401 -20.52 -7.43 19.96
N TYR A 402 -19.37 -7.84 20.48
CA TYR A 402 -18.55 -8.87 19.85
C TYR A 402 -19.30 -10.20 19.76
N LEU A 403 -19.92 -10.64 20.87
CA LEU A 403 -20.70 -11.89 20.90
C LEU A 403 -21.92 -11.86 19.99
N ARG A 404 -22.43 -10.68 19.62
CA ARG A 404 -23.46 -10.51 18.58
C ARG A 404 -22.89 -10.61 17.17
N ALA A 405 -21.71 -10.04 16.93
CA ALA A 405 -21.01 -10.05 15.65
C ALA A 405 -20.41 -11.42 15.29
N GLN A 406 -19.95 -12.18 16.28
CA GLN A 406 -19.34 -13.50 16.11
C GLN A 406 -20.20 -14.57 16.77
N ASN A 407 -20.40 -15.70 16.09
CA ASN A 407 -21.12 -16.82 16.68
C ASN A 407 -20.20 -17.60 17.64
N VAL A 408 -20.30 -17.28 18.93
CA VAL A 408 -19.53 -17.94 19.99
C VAL A 408 -20.47 -18.83 20.80
N THR A 409 -20.19 -20.13 20.81
CA THR A 409 -21.01 -21.13 21.49
C THR A 409 -20.22 -21.87 22.56
N ASP A 410 -20.92 -22.29 23.61
CA ASP A 410 -20.41 -23.20 24.62
C ASP A 410 -20.29 -24.64 24.06
N SER A 411 -19.75 -25.54 24.89
CA SER A 411 -19.60 -26.96 24.57
C SER A 411 -20.93 -27.71 24.33
N ARG A 412 -22.07 -27.11 24.70
CA ARG A 412 -23.42 -27.63 24.45
C ARG A 412 -24.05 -27.02 23.19
N GLY A 413 -23.32 -26.19 22.46
CA GLY A 413 -23.80 -25.49 21.27
C GLY A 413 -24.69 -24.28 21.58
N MET A 414 -24.83 -23.88 22.85
CA MET A 414 -25.60 -22.69 23.22
C MET A 414 -24.77 -21.42 23.02
N ARG A 415 -25.40 -20.37 22.49
CA ARG A 415 -24.73 -19.09 22.30
C ARG A 415 -24.37 -18.47 23.64
N ILE A 416 -23.10 -18.11 23.81
CA ILE A 416 -22.59 -17.43 25.00
C ILE A 416 -23.11 -15.99 24.99
N ARG A 417 -23.51 -15.50 26.17
CA ARG A 417 -23.98 -14.12 26.38
C ARG A 417 -23.06 -13.42 27.37
N ALA A 418 -22.98 -12.10 27.27
CA ALA A 418 -22.29 -11.32 28.29
C ALA A 418 -23.04 -11.40 29.63
N PRO A 419 -22.30 -11.42 30.77
CA PRO A 419 -22.89 -11.25 32.08
C PRO A 419 -23.78 -10.00 32.12
N GLN A 420 -24.91 -10.08 32.84
CA GLN A 420 -25.81 -8.92 33.02
C GLN A 420 -25.40 -8.07 34.23
N ASP A 421 -24.78 -8.70 35.23
CA ASP A 421 -24.19 -8.00 36.35
C ASP A 421 -22.94 -7.23 35.89
N ARG A 422 -22.80 -5.99 36.34
CA ARG A 422 -21.64 -5.13 36.04
C ARG A 422 -20.33 -5.71 36.57
N THR A 423 -20.36 -6.44 37.68
CA THR A 423 -19.17 -7.10 38.25
C THR A 423 -18.99 -8.54 37.75
N GLY A 424 -19.92 -9.05 36.94
CA GLY A 424 -19.81 -10.37 36.31
C GLY A 424 -18.72 -10.38 35.25
N VAL A 425 -17.90 -11.43 35.23
CA VAL A 425 -16.90 -11.68 34.18
C VAL A 425 -17.04 -13.13 33.72
N GLY A 426 -17.39 -13.33 32.45
CA GLY A 426 -17.45 -14.66 31.85
C GLY A 426 -16.06 -15.07 31.37
N ILE A 427 -15.55 -16.22 31.79
CA ILE A 427 -14.29 -16.80 31.31
C ILE A 427 -14.62 -17.99 30.44
N VAL A 428 -14.42 -17.84 29.13
CA VAL A 428 -14.65 -18.92 28.17
C VAL A 428 -13.33 -19.65 27.90
N ILE A 429 -13.25 -20.91 28.32
CA ILE A 429 -12.06 -21.76 28.20
C ILE A 429 -12.35 -22.85 27.15
N PRO A 430 -11.54 -22.96 26.08
CA PRO A 430 -11.59 -24.08 25.16
C PRO A 430 -11.40 -25.43 25.87
N GLN A 431 -12.11 -26.48 25.43
CA GLN A 431 -12.02 -27.84 26.00
C GLN A 431 -10.57 -28.34 26.13
N SER A 432 -9.73 -28.03 25.14
CA SER A 432 -8.29 -28.34 25.10
C SER A 432 -7.47 -27.74 26.23
N TYR A 433 -8.00 -26.75 26.96
CA TYR A 433 -7.32 -26.10 28.09
C TYR A 433 -8.03 -26.34 29.43
N MET A 434 -9.01 -27.25 29.49
CA MET A 434 -9.77 -27.49 30.72
C MET A 434 -8.93 -28.08 31.85
N ASP A 435 -7.90 -28.87 31.53
CA ASP A 435 -6.92 -29.38 32.51
C ASP A 435 -6.17 -28.23 33.20
N GLU A 436 -6.05 -27.08 32.53
CA GLU A 436 -5.37 -25.87 32.99
C GLU A 436 -6.34 -24.83 33.58
N SER A 437 -7.65 -25.13 33.61
CA SER A 437 -8.72 -24.16 33.92
C SER A 437 -8.55 -23.44 35.25
N ALA A 438 -8.08 -24.13 36.30
CA ALA A 438 -7.83 -23.53 37.60
C ALA A 438 -6.69 -22.50 37.57
N HIS A 439 -5.65 -22.75 36.77
CA HIS A 439 -4.55 -21.80 36.60
C HIS A 439 -5.00 -20.58 35.79
N ILE A 440 -5.70 -20.82 34.66
CA ILE A 440 -6.27 -19.77 33.82
C ILE A 440 -7.21 -18.86 34.62
N THR A 441 -8.12 -19.44 35.39
CA THR A 441 -9.09 -18.70 36.21
C THR A 441 -8.39 -17.84 37.24
N ARG A 442 -7.36 -18.35 37.94
CA ARG A 442 -6.58 -17.56 38.91
C ARG A 442 -5.81 -16.41 38.26
N ALA A 443 -5.27 -16.61 37.06
CA ALA A 443 -4.57 -15.56 36.33
C ALA A 443 -5.55 -14.44 35.93
N ILE A 444 -6.72 -14.79 35.41
CA ILE A 444 -7.75 -13.81 35.02
C ILE A 444 -8.34 -13.12 36.25
N ASP A 445 -8.58 -13.83 37.36
CA ASP A 445 -9.01 -13.24 38.63
C ASP A 445 -8.03 -12.15 39.11
N ARG A 446 -6.72 -12.45 39.04
CA ARG A 446 -5.66 -11.48 39.40
C ARG A 446 -5.66 -10.27 38.48
N ASP A 447 -5.76 -10.47 37.17
CA ASP A 447 -5.82 -9.39 36.18
C ASP A 447 -7.07 -8.51 36.42
N MET A 448 -8.25 -9.11 36.60
CA MET A 448 -9.49 -8.38 36.86
C MET A 448 -9.47 -7.63 38.19
N LYS A 449 -8.93 -8.21 39.26
CA LYS A 449 -8.71 -7.51 40.54
C LYS A 449 -7.76 -6.34 40.40
N SER A 450 -6.67 -6.51 39.65
CA SER A 450 -5.73 -5.42 39.36
C SER A 450 -6.40 -4.28 38.60
N ARG A 451 -7.20 -4.57 37.58
CA ARG A 451 -7.99 -3.56 36.85
C ARG A 451 -9.06 -2.91 37.73
N GLY A 452 -9.71 -3.68 38.60
CA GLY A 452 -10.71 -3.19 39.54
C GLY A 452 -10.18 -2.17 40.55
N GLN A 453 -8.89 -2.25 40.93
CA GLN A 453 -8.23 -1.24 41.75
C GLN A 453 -8.20 0.14 41.08
N TYR A 454 -8.10 0.17 39.74
CA TYR A 454 -8.04 1.40 38.94
C TYR A 454 -9.40 1.78 38.31
N SER A 455 -10.50 1.15 38.75
CA SER A 455 -11.82 1.44 38.21
C SER A 455 -12.27 2.86 38.53
N ASP A 456 -12.76 3.59 37.52
CA ASP A 456 -13.34 4.93 37.73
C ASP A 456 -14.81 4.89 38.18
N ILE A 457 -15.43 3.71 38.24
CA ILE A 457 -16.86 3.55 38.58
C ILE A 457 -17.00 2.97 39.99
N ILE A 458 -16.31 1.86 40.26
CA ILE A 458 -16.35 1.15 41.53
C ILE A 458 -14.91 0.89 41.98
N PRO A 459 -14.31 1.80 42.78
CA PRO A 459 -12.96 1.61 43.28
C PRO A 459 -12.82 0.28 44.01
N ASN A 460 -11.77 -0.48 43.70
CA ASN A 460 -11.52 -1.82 44.24
C ASN A 460 -12.63 -2.84 43.92
N ALA A 461 -13.25 -2.73 42.74
CA ALA A 461 -14.21 -3.73 42.28
C ALA A 461 -13.58 -5.14 42.29
N THR A 462 -14.36 -6.12 42.74
CA THR A 462 -13.96 -7.54 42.72
C THR A 462 -14.82 -8.29 41.69
N PRO A 463 -14.22 -9.15 40.85
CA PRO A 463 -14.95 -9.83 39.79
C PRO A 463 -15.76 -11.01 40.34
N HIS A 464 -16.98 -11.18 39.83
CA HIS A 464 -17.74 -12.41 39.96
C HIS A 464 -17.51 -13.26 38.71
N LEU A 465 -16.71 -14.33 38.84
CA LEU A 465 -16.27 -15.14 37.70
C LEU A 465 -17.27 -16.25 37.39
N ASP A 466 -17.69 -16.32 36.13
CA ASP A 466 -18.46 -17.45 35.57
C ASP A 466 -17.60 -18.20 34.56
N ILE A 467 -17.37 -19.50 34.77
CA ILE A 467 -16.48 -20.30 33.93
C ILE A 467 -17.33 -21.07 32.92
N ILE A 468 -17.07 -20.82 31.63
CA ILE A 468 -17.80 -21.40 30.52
C ILE A 468 -16.85 -22.24 29.69
N THR A 469 -17.20 -23.49 29.45
CA THR A 469 -16.42 -24.36 28.55
C THR A 469 -16.90 -24.18 27.12
N ALA A 470 -15.99 -23.86 26.20
CA ALA A 470 -16.24 -23.80 24.76
C ALA A 470 -15.60 -24.99 24.01
N THR A 471 -16.15 -25.34 22.86
CA THR A 471 -15.55 -26.34 21.97
C THR A 471 -14.19 -25.88 21.47
N SER A 472 -13.23 -26.79 21.35
CA SER A 472 -11.91 -26.52 20.72
C SER A 472 -11.99 -26.44 19.19
N GLY A 473 -10.94 -25.93 18.56
CA GLY A 473 -10.84 -25.70 17.12
C GLY A 473 -11.51 -24.40 16.64
N GLN A 474 -11.90 -23.52 17.56
CA GLN A 474 -12.59 -22.27 17.23
C GLN A 474 -11.61 -21.20 16.75
N ARG A 475 -11.87 -20.64 15.58
CA ARG A 475 -11.15 -19.48 15.04
C ARG A 475 -11.91 -18.20 15.39
N ARG A 476 -11.19 -17.18 15.87
CA ARG A 476 -11.78 -15.92 16.33
C ARG A 476 -11.12 -14.73 15.68
N PHE A 477 -11.93 -13.90 15.04
CA PHE A 477 -11.48 -12.65 14.44
C PHE A 477 -11.20 -11.62 15.54
N THR A 478 -10.06 -10.95 15.47
CA THR A 478 -9.58 -10.02 16.50
C THR A 478 -10.06 -8.59 16.28
N TYR A 479 -10.62 -8.27 15.10
CA TYR A 479 -11.10 -6.92 14.74
C TYR A 479 -10.08 -5.78 14.94
N THR A 480 -8.77 -6.07 14.93
CA THR A 480 -7.74 -5.03 15.07
C THR A 480 -7.62 -4.20 13.78
N ALA A 481 -8.17 -2.98 13.83
CA ALA A 481 -8.28 -2.07 12.69
C ALA A 481 -7.07 -1.14 12.48
N ALA A 482 -6.15 -1.07 13.43
CA ALA A 482 -4.92 -0.30 13.32
C ALA A 482 -3.74 -1.16 12.87
N ASP A 483 -2.81 -0.55 12.15
CA ASP A 483 -1.44 -1.05 12.03
C ASP A 483 -0.59 -0.39 13.11
N ILE A 484 -0.17 -1.19 14.08
CA ILE A 484 0.66 -0.72 15.19
C ILE A 484 2.10 -1.21 15.07
N SER A 485 2.49 -1.81 13.93
CA SER A 485 3.85 -2.30 13.69
C SER A 485 4.91 -1.17 13.66
N ALA A 486 4.50 0.06 13.34
CA ALA A 486 5.36 1.24 13.32
C ALA A 486 5.57 1.87 14.71
N ILE A 487 4.79 1.47 15.72
CA ILE A 487 4.93 2.00 17.08
C ILE A 487 6.04 1.21 17.79
N PRO A 488 7.04 1.84 18.42
CA PRO A 488 8.06 1.13 19.20
C PRO A 488 7.44 0.24 20.28
N GLY A 489 7.68 -1.07 20.21
CA GLY A 489 7.05 -2.07 21.10
C GLY A 489 5.61 -2.44 20.74
N GLY A 490 5.06 -1.88 19.66
CA GLY A 490 3.77 -2.25 19.09
C GLY A 490 3.83 -3.63 18.45
N TYR A 491 2.91 -4.49 18.83
CA TYR A 491 2.76 -5.83 18.24
C TYR A 491 1.45 -5.88 17.47
N GLN A 492 1.51 -6.24 16.19
CA GLN A 492 0.32 -6.44 15.38
C GLN A 492 -0.26 -7.84 15.66
N PRO A 493 -1.44 -7.96 16.30
CA PRO A 493 -2.08 -9.25 16.47
C PRO A 493 -2.45 -9.86 15.13
N GLU A 494 -2.36 -11.20 15.07
CA GLU A 494 -2.93 -11.95 13.98
C GLU A 494 -4.42 -11.57 13.82
N SER A 495 -4.88 -11.45 12.59
CA SER A 495 -6.28 -11.10 12.33
C SER A 495 -7.22 -12.18 12.86
N VAL A 496 -6.76 -13.44 12.94
CA VAL A 496 -7.52 -14.56 13.49
C VAL A 496 -6.65 -15.33 14.46
N ILE A 497 -7.14 -15.52 15.68
CA ILE A 497 -6.50 -16.36 16.70
C ILE A 497 -7.27 -17.67 16.85
N GLN A 498 -6.54 -18.76 17.12
CA GLN A 498 -7.09 -20.10 17.29
C GLN A 498 -7.22 -20.45 18.76
N ASP A 499 -8.40 -20.91 19.16
CA ASP A 499 -8.76 -21.29 20.53
C ASP A 499 -8.28 -20.27 21.58
N PRO A 500 -8.66 -18.98 21.48
CA PRO A 500 -8.31 -18.03 22.52
C PRO A 500 -9.13 -18.30 23.79
N ILE A 501 -8.53 -17.97 24.94
CA ILE A 501 -9.30 -17.82 26.18
C ILE A 501 -10.05 -16.50 26.06
N MET A 502 -11.39 -16.52 26.10
CA MET A 502 -12.18 -15.30 25.96
C MET A 502 -12.61 -14.79 27.33
N VAL A 503 -12.38 -13.51 27.59
CA VAL A 503 -12.85 -12.81 28.79
C VAL A 503 -14.00 -11.92 28.38
N VAL A 504 -15.21 -12.32 28.74
CA VAL A 504 -16.46 -11.67 28.40
C VAL A 504 -16.81 -10.65 29.47
N LEU A 505 -16.79 -9.39 29.09
CA LEU A 505 -17.09 -8.25 29.95
C LEU A 505 -18.50 -7.71 29.68
N PRO A 506 -19.24 -7.28 30.72
CA PRO A 506 -20.50 -6.59 30.57
C PRO A 506 -20.27 -5.18 29.98
N ASN A 507 -21.31 -4.64 29.35
CA ASN A 507 -21.28 -3.32 28.69
C ASN A 507 -21.02 -2.13 29.65
N ASP A 508 -21.21 -2.31 30.96
CA ASP A 508 -20.96 -1.31 32.02
C ASP A 508 -19.94 -1.84 33.05
N THR A 509 -18.91 -2.56 32.57
CA THR A 509 -17.90 -3.19 33.42
C THR A 509 -17.03 -2.17 34.18
N PRO A 510 -16.73 -2.38 35.48
CA PRO A 510 -15.74 -1.61 36.21
C PRO A 510 -14.30 -2.05 35.88
N PHE A 511 -14.11 -3.18 35.20
CA PHE A 511 -12.78 -3.76 34.89
C PHE A 511 -12.15 -3.20 33.61
N LEU A 512 -12.77 -2.19 33.00
CA LEU A 512 -12.18 -1.42 31.91
C LEU A 512 -12.07 0.06 32.33
N PRO A 513 -10.98 0.44 33.03
CA PRO A 513 -10.65 1.83 33.34
C PRO A 513 -10.61 2.73 32.11
N SER A 514 -10.79 4.03 32.31
CA SER A 514 -10.81 5.00 31.21
C SER A 514 -9.50 5.04 30.40
N GLY A 515 -8.36 4.77 31.05
CA GLY A 515 -7.07 4.64 30.37
C GLY A 515 -7.00 3.42 29.45
N ASP A 516 -7.66 2.32 29.79
CA ASP A 516 -7.68 1.11 28.97
C ASP A 516 -8.57 1.30 27.73
N TYR A 517 -9.72 1.96 27.89
CA TYR A 517 -10.56 2.40 26.76
C TYR A 517 -9.72 3.19 25.74
N TYR A 518 -9.06 4.25 26.21
CA TYR A 518 -8.20 5.08 25.37
C TYR A 518 -7.08 4.28 24.69
N GLY A 519 -6.36 3.44 25.45
CA GLY A 519 -5.25 2.64 24.93
C GLY A 519 -5.70 1.63 23.87
N TYR A 520 -6.78 0.89 24.14
CA TYR A 520 -7.30 -0.12 23.22
C TYR A 520 -7.95 0.49 21.98
N THR A 521 -8.57 1.66 22.08
CA THR A 521 -9.03 2.42 20.92
C THR A 521 -7.87 2.89 20.06
N THR A 522 -6.79 3.40 20.67
CA THR A 522 -5.57 3.81 19.94
C THR A 522 -5.00 2.64 19.12
N TRP A 523 -5.03 1.43 19.67
CA TRP A 523 -4.61 0.19 18.97
C TRP A 523 -5.65 -0.37 17.99
N GLY A 524 -6.81 0.29 17.83
CA GLY A 524 -7.87 -0.14 16.93
C GLY A 524 -8.58 -1.44 17.36
N SER A 525 -8.57 -1.75 18.66
CA SER A 525 -9.24 -2.92 19.26
C SER A 525 -10.61 -2.61 19.83
N ILE A 526 -10.99 -1.33 19.84
CA ILE A 526 -12.35 -0.84 20.15
C ILE A 526 -12.87 -0.11 18.93
N LEU A 527 -14.06 -0.51 18.47
CA LEU A 527 -14.69 0.00 17.25
C LEU A 527 -16.08 0.52 17.55
N ALA A 528 -16.46 1.62 16.89
CA ALA A 528 -17.84 2.10 16.91
C ALA A 528 -18.70 1.27 15.96
N LEU A 529 -19.90 0.88 16.39
CA LEU A 529 -20.88 0.18 15.57
C LEU A 529 -21.66 1.11 14.62
N ASP A 530 -21.64 2.42 14.90
CA ASP A 530 -22.34 3.45 14.12
C ASP A 530 -21.42 4.68 13.94
N THR A 531 -20.92 4.85 12.72
CA THR A 531 -20.06 5.98 12.34
C THR A 531 -20.74 7.32 12.53
N ARG A 532 -22.00 7.43 12.09
CA ARG A 532 -22.72 8.72 12.06
C ARG A 532 -23.02 9.19 13.46
N GLN A 533 -23.42 8.27 14.32
CA GLN A 533 -23.61 8.57 15.72
C GLN A 533 -22.30 8.97 16.39
N ALA A 534 -21.22 8.22 16.20
CA ALA A 534 -19.93 8.55 16.82
C ALA A 534 -19.42 9.93 16.37
N ILE A 535 -19.60 10.31 15.09
CA ILE A 535 -19.29 11.65 14.57
C ILE A 535 -20.23 12.72 15.16
N SER A 536 -21.53 12.42 15.27
CA SER A 536 -22.49 13.34 15.87
C SER A 536 -22.15 13.63 17.34
N ASP A 537 -21.75 12.61 18.09
CA ASP A 537 -21.41 12.73 19.51
C ASP A 537 -20.15 13.58 19.72
N THR A 538 -19.13 13.45 18.85
CA THR A 538 -17.93 14.31 18.91
C THR A 538 -18.26 15.75 18.55
N THR A 539 -19.22 15.98 17.65
CA THR A 539 -19.68 17.33 17.28
C THR A 539 -20.47 18.01 18.41
N ILE A 540 -21.33 17.25 19.10
CA ILE A 540 -22.16 17.76 20.22
C ILE A 540 -21.34 17.95 21.50
N ARG A 541 -20.19 17.29 21.63
CA ARG A 541 -19.27 17.41 22.77
C ARG A 541 -17.96 18.06 22.31
N PRO A 542 -17.87 19.40 22.21
CA PRO A 542 -16.71 20.10 21.68
C PRO A 542 -15.38 19.68 22.32
N GLN A 543 -15.39 19.31 23.60
CA GLN A 543 -14.22 18.79 24.31
C GLN A 543 -13.62 17.50 23.71
N LEU A 544 -14.43 16.66 23.05
CA LEU A 544 -13.96 15.44 22.37
C LEU A 544 -13.31 15.74 21.03
N THR A 545 -13.64 16.87 20.39
CA THR A 545 -13.05 17.24 19.09
C THR A 545 -11.54 17.48 19.17
N ARG A 546 -11.02 17.76 20.37
CA ARG A 546 -9.57 17.80 20.61
C ARG A 546 -9.00 16.38 20.52
N ASP A 547 -9.55 15.47 21.31
CA ASP A 547 -8.92 14.16 21.57
C ASP A 547 -9.23 13.10 20.48
N VAL A 548 -10.32 13.26 19.72
CA VAL A 548 -10.71 12.38 18.61
C VAL A 548 -10.28 12.99 17.27
N LEU A 549 -9.28 12.36 16.64
CA LEU A 549 -8.71 12.78 15.35
C LEU A 549 -9.60 12.50 14.14
N GLY A 550 -10.54 11.58 14.29
CA GLY A 550 -11.42 11.21 13.20
C GLY A 550 -11.98 9.82 13.40
N ILE A 551 -13.05 9.55 12.66
CA ILE A 551 -13.73 8.27 12.67
C ILE A 551 -13.79 7.82 11.22
N SER A 552 -13.29 6.63 10.92
CA SER A 552 -13.26 6.11 9.56
C SER A 552 -13.68 4.63 9.52
N PRO A 553 -14.10 4.11 8.35
CA PRO A 553 -14.46 2.70 8.24
C PRO A 553 -13.32 1.78 8.70
N ALA A 554 -13.62 0.81 9.56
CA ALA A 554 -12.59 -0.05 10.13
C ALA A 554 -11.90 -0.95 9.07
N ALA A 555 -12.61 -1.24 7.97
CA ALA A 555 -12.09 -2.00 6.83
C ALA A 555 -11.12 -1.20 5.94
N GLU A 556 -11.06 0.13 6.06
CA GLU A 556 -10.30 1.01 5.15
C GLU A 556 -8.83 0.62 5.03
N TYR A 557 -8.18 0.26 6.15
CA TYR A 557 -6.78 -0.18 6.13
C TYR A 557 -6.59 -1.52 5.41
N ALA A 558 -7.47 -2.50 5.65
CA ALA A 558 -7.42 -3.78 4.95
C ALA A 558 -7.72 -3.62 3.45
N ALA A 559 -8.64 -2.69 3.13
CA ALA A 559 -9.01 -2.32 1.79
C ALA A 559 -7.82 -1.68 1.05
N GLY A 560 -7.12 -0.72 1.67
CA GLY A 560 -5.90 -0.11 1.15
C GLY A 560 -4.80 -1.14 0.85
N ASN A 561 -4.54 -2.06 1.79
CA ASN A 561 -3.55 -3.12 1.59
C ASN A 561 -3.90 -4.05 0.42
N LEU A 562 -5.18 -4.39 0.27
CA LEU A 562 -5.65 -5.20 -0.86
C LEU A 562 -5.50 -4.45 -2.19
N ALA A 563 -5.85 -3.17 -2.23
CA ALA A 563 -5.68 -2.32 -3.41
C ALA A 563 -4.21 -2.31 -3.87
N THR A 564 -3.30 -2.04 -2.95
CA THR A 564 -1.85 -2.01 -3.22
C THR A 564 -1.32 -3.36 -3.67
N ALA A 565 -1.69 -4.45 -3.00
CA ALA A 565 -1.23 -5.80 -3.35
C ALA A 565 -1.76 -6.26 -4.72
N HIS A 566 -3.02 -5.98 -5.05
CA HIS A 566 -3.62 -6.35 -6.33
C HIS A 566 -2.90 -5.65 -7.48
N LEU A 567 -2.60 -4.37 -7.26
CA LEU A 567 -1.97 -3.51 -8.24
C LEU A 567 -0.49 -3.86 -8.45
N SER A 568 0.23 -4.19 -7.38
CA SER A 568 1.60 -4.74 -7.43
C SER A 568 1.67 -6.06 -8.21
N LEU A 569 0.78 -7.03 -7.94
CA LEU A 569 0.75 -8.29 -8.68
C LEU A 569 0.45 -8.08 -10.17
N ALA A 570 -0.50 -7.20 -10.50
CA ALA A 570 -0.82 -6.90 -11.90
C ALA A 570 0.42 -6.41 -12.67
N THR A 571 1.24 -5.57 -12.05
CA THR A 571 2.53 -5.14 -12.61
C THR A 571 3.50 -6.30 -12.77
N SER A 572 3.66 -7.14 -11.76
CA SER A 572 4.61 -8.25 -11.79
C SER A 572 4.24 -9.35 -12.79
N ILE A 573 2.96 -9.74 -12.91
CA ILE A 573 2.49 -10.68 -13.96
C ILE A 573 2.84 -10.16 -15.33
N LEU A 574 2.59 -8.89 -15.55
CA LEU A 574 2.80 -8.25 -16.82
C LEU A 574 4.30 -8.14 -17.16
N ASN A 575 5.17 -7.93 -16.15
CA ASN A 575 6.62 -8.04 -16.32
C ASN A 575 7.06 -9.46 -16.70
N VAL A 576 6.46 -10.50 -16.11
CA VAL A 576 6.72 -11.91 -16.49
C VAL A 576 6.35 -12.14 -17.95
N LEU A 577 5.18 -11.67 -18.41
CA LEU A 577 4.74 -11.84 -19.80
C LEU A 577 5.71 -11.24 -20.83
N LEU A 578 6.40 -10.15 -20.47
CA LEU A 578 7.43 -9.55 -21.32
C LEU A 578 8.74 -10.33 -21.31
N GLY A 579 9.16 -10.83 -20.13
CA GLY A 579 10.36 -11.64 -20.00
C GLY A 579 10.24 -13.02 -20.66
N CYS A 580 9.04 -13.61 -20.64
CA CYS A 580 8.78 -14.96 -21.12
C CYS A 580 8.49 -15.06 -22.62
N ARG A 581 8.50 -13.97 -23.40
CA ARG A 581 8.29 -14.07 -24.85
C ARG A 581 9.58 -14.57 -25.51
N PRO A 582 9.65 -15.84 -25.98
CA PRO A 582 10.88 -16.33 -26.58
C PRO A 582 11.17 -15.54 -27.86
N PRO A 583 12.44 -15.23 -28.17
CA PRO A 583 12.79 -14.83 -29.51
C PRO A 583 12.36 -15.97 -30.43
N SER A 584 11.48 -15.70 -31.38
CA SER A 584 11.04 -16.68 -32.38
C SER A 584 12.25 -17.04 -33.24
N SER A 585 13.03 -18.02 -32.82
CA SER A 585 14.10 -18.61 -33.61
C SER A 585 13.48 -19.57 -34.61
N ARG A 586 12.80 -19.03 -35.62
CA ARG A 586 12.81 -19.68 -36.93
C ARG A 586 14.00 -19.08 -37.67
N PRO A 587 15.04 -19.86 -38.00
CA PRO A 587 16.00 -19.39 -38.97
C PRO A 587 15.21 -19.14 -40.26
N LEU A 588 15.12 -17.88 -40.67
CA LEU A 588 14.78 -17.53 -42.04
C LEU A 588 15.85 -18.21 -42.90
N ALA A 589 15.49 -19.35 -43.50
CA ALA A 589 16.21 -19.91 -44.61
C ALA A 589 16.07 -18.90 -45.76
N TRP A 590 17.07 -18.04 -45.91
CA TRP A 590 17.21 -17.20 -47.09
C TRP A 590 17.54 -18.12 -48.28
N ARG A 591 16.71 -18.04 -49.33
CA ARG A 591 17.12 -18.38 -50.70
C ARG A 591 17.82 -17.18 -51.31
#